data_AF-A0A945KBH8-F1
#
_entry.id   AF-A0A945KBH8-F1
#
_cell.length_a   1.000
_cell.length_b   1.000
_cell.length_c   1.000
_cell.angle_alpha   90.00
_cell.angle_beta   90.00
_cell.angle_gamma   90.00
#
_symmetry.space_group_name_H-M   'P 1'
#
loop_
_entity.id
_entity.type
_entity.pdbx_description
1 polymer ?
#
loop_
_entity_poly.entity_id
_entity_poly.type
_entity_poly.pdbx_seq_one_letter_code
_entity_poly.pdbx_strand_id
1 'polypeptide(L)' 'MTIEQTFSPFLDILRSTAYGDVTLDVEHPSLYNKVLAFYQRRGIDFYGDPDEDYEILSTNLYVDLSYV' A
#
# COMPACT_ATOMS: atom_id res chain seq x y z
N MET A 1 11.04 1.94 10.59
CA MET A 1 10.20 0.75 10.36
C MET A 1 9.81 0.80 8.89
N THR A 2 10.14 -0.24 8.13
CA THR A 2 9.68 -0.40 6.74
C THR A 2 8.26 -0.95 6.72
N ILE A 3 7.55 -0.79 5.59
CA ILE A 3 6.18 -1.27 5.50
C ILE A 3 6.11 -2.80 5.70
N GLU A 4 7.15 -3.50 5.26
CA GLU A 4 7.33 -4.94 5.42
C GLU A 4 7.34 -5.39 6.88
N GLN A 5 7.99 -4.64 7.78
CA GLN A 5 8.05 -4.97 9.20
C GLN A 5 6.75 -4.63 9.92
N THR A 6 6.07 -3.56 9.51
CA THR A 6 4.80 -3.15 10.11
C THR A 6 3.64 -4.04 9.65
N PHE A 7 3.69 -4.51 8.40
CA PHE A 7 2.66 -5.33 7.77
C PHE A 7 3.15 -6.75 7.47
N SER A 8 4.11 -7.28 8.23
CA SER A 8 4.65 -8.64 8.05
C SER A 8 3.62 -9.76 7.87
N PRO A 9 2.49 -9.81 8.61
CA PRO A 9 1.48 -10.85 8.38
C PRO A 9 0.66 -10.67 7.09
N PHE A 10 0.72 -9.48 6.46
CA PHE A 10 -0.02 -9.14 5.24
C PHE A 10 0.90 -8.89 4.04
N LEU A 11 2.19 -9.23 4.17
CA LEU A 11 3.22 -8.93 3.18
C LEU A 11 2.95 -9.62 1.83
N ASP A 12 2.43 -10.84 1.85
CA ASP A 12 1.99 -11.57 0.66
C ASP A 12 0.90 -10.79 -0.11
N ILE A 13 -0.11 -10.29 0.61
CA ILE A 13 -1.23 -9.54 0.04
C ILE A 13 -0.75 -8.20 -0.51
N LEU A 14 0.14 -7.52 0.21
CA LEU A 14 0.74 -6.26 -0.24
C LEU A 14 1.60 -6.46 -1.49
N ARG A 15 2.35 -7.56 -1.59
CA ARG A 15 3.08 -7.92 -2.81
C ARG A 15 2.12 -8.15 -3.96
N SER A 16 1.11 -9.00 -3.79
CA SER A 16 0.10 -9.24 -4.83
C SER A 16 -0.59 -7.94 -5.27
N THR A 17 -0.82 -7.02 -4.34
CA THR A 17 -1.39 -5.69 -4.64
C THR A 17 -0.41 -4.81 -5.43
N ALA A 18 0.86 -4.78 -5.03
CA ALA A 18 1.90 -4.03 -5.75
C ALA A 18 2.12 -4.56 -7.18
N TYR A 19 1.87 -5.86 -7.43
CA TYR A 19 1.87 -6.44 -8.76
C TYR A 19 0.57 -6.20 -9.56
N GLY A 20 -0.48 -5.66 -8.92
CA GLY A 20 -1.80 -5.46 -9.53
C GLY A 20 -2.67 -6.72 -9.59
N ASP A 21 -2.32 -7.76 -8.85
CA ASP A 21 -3.04 -9.04 -8.78
C ASP A 21 -4.21 -8.98 -7.76
N VAL A 22 -4.07 -8.13 -6.73
CA VAL A 22 -5.07 -7.95 -5.67
C VAL A 22 -5.45 -6.49 -5.49
N THR A 23 -6.75 -6.21 -5.48
CA THR A 23 -7.27 -4.86 -5.19
C THR A 23 -7.46 -4.68 -3.68
N LEU A 24 -6.46 -4.11 -3.00
CA LEU A 24 -6.46 -3.94 -1.54
C LEU A 24 -7.67 -3.17 -1.01
N ASP A 25 -8.16 -2.14 -1.71
CA ASP A 25 -9.32 -1.35 -1.28
C ASP A 25 -10.62 -2.18 -1.30
N VAL A 26 -10.75 -3.09 -2.27
CA VAL A 26 -11.94 -3.93 -2.46
C VAL A 26 -11.90 -5.15 -1.54
N GLU A 27 -10.78 -5.87 -1.52
CA GLU A 27 -10.66 -7.12 -0.76
C GLU A 27 -10.38 -6.86 0.73
N HIS A 28 -9.62 -5.81 1.03
CA HIS A 28 -9.14 -5.51 2.38
C HIS A 28 -9.19 -4.00 2.69
N PRO A 29 -10.39 -3.38 2.72
CA PRO A 29 -10.55 -1.94 2.97
C PRO A 29 -9.93 -1.48 4.30
N SER A 30 -9.92 -2.36 5.31
CA SER A 30 -9.26 -2.12 6.61
C SER A 30 -7.73 -2.07 6.51
N LEU A 31 -7.14 -2.86 5.61
CA LEU A 31 -5.70 -2.86 5.37
C LEU A 31 -5.31 -1.66 4.51
N TYR A 32 -6.09 -1.36 3.47
CA TYR A 32 -5.93 -0.18 2.64
C TYR A 32 -5.87 1.11 3.47
N ASN A 33 -6.83 1.35 4.37
CA ASN A 33 -6.80 2.50 5.26
C ASN A 33 -5.54 2.57 6.15
N LYS A 34 -5.02 1.43 6.60
CA LYS A 34 -3.79 1.39 7.41
C LYS A 34 -2.55 1.72 6.58
N VAL A 35 -2.46 1.18 5.37
CA VAL A 35 -1.36 1.42 4.43
C VAL A 35 -1.37 2.88 3.99
N LEU A 36 -2.55 3.39 3.64
CA LEU A 36 -2.76 4.80 3.30
C LEU A 36 -2.34 5.73 4.45
N ALA A 37 -2.80 5.46 5.68
CA ALA A 37 -2.37 6.22 6.85
C ALA A 37 -0.86 6.11 7.14
N PHE A 38 -0.24 4.96 6.84
CA PHE A 38 1.20 4.77 6.97
C PHE A 38 1.97 5.66 5.98
N TYR A 39 1.54 5.70 4.72
CA TYR A 39 2.15 6.56 3.70
C TYR A 39 1.89 8.05 3.95
N GLN A 40 0.69 8.42 4.42
CA GLN A 40 0.39 9.80 4.86
C GLN A 40 1.33 10.26 5.96
N ARG A 41 1.58 9.41 6.97
CA ARG A 41 2.55 9.71 8.04
C ARG A 41 3.99 9.84 7.54
N ARG A 42 4.31 9.23 6.40
CA ARG A 42 5.62 9.29 5.75
C ARG A 42 5.77 10.52 4.85
N GLY A 43 4.70 11.31 4.67
CA GLY A 43 4.68 12.52 3.85
C GLY A 43 4.19 12.31 2.42
N ILE A 44 3.55 11.17 2.12
CA ILE A 44 2.85 10.98 0.85
C ILE A 44 1.50 11.71 0.95
N ASP A 45 1.29 12.68 0.07
CA ASP A 45 0.01 13.37 -0.06
C ASP A 45 -0.90 12.54 -0.98
N PHE A 46 -2.10 12.27 -0.49
CA PHE A 46 -3.16 11.59 -1.24
C PHE A 46 -4.20 12.65 -1.60
N TYR A 47 -4.63 12.64 -2.86
CA TYR A 47 -5.47 13.68 -3.44
C TYR A 47 -6.97 13.44 -3.19
N GLY A 48 -7.33 12.30 -2.61
CA GLY A 48 -8.71 11.92 -2.30
C GLY A 48 -9.47 11.36 -3.49
N ASP A 49 -8.78 11.17 -4.62
CA ASP A 49 -9.29 10.42 -5.75
C ASP A 49 -8.85 8.96 -5.61
N PRO A 50 -9.80 8.00 -5.52
CA PRO A 50 -9.49 6.61 -5.22
C PRO A 50 -8.61 5.94 -6.28
N ASP A 51 -8.73 6.32 -7.55
CA ASP A 51 -7.91 5.76 -8.62
C ASP A 51 -6.48 6.30 -8.55
N GLU A 52 -6.30 7.61 -8.39
CA GLU A 52 -4.97 8.23 -8.25
C GLU A 52 -4.26 7.81 -6.95
N ASP A 53 -5.00 7.80 -5.84
CA ASP A 53 -4.47 7.41 -4.54
C ASP A 53 -4.00 5.95 -4.54
N TYR A 54 -4.73 5.08 -5.24
CA TYR A 54 -4.35 3.68 -5.40
C TYR A 54 -3.11 3.52 -6.28
N GLU A 55 -2.97 4.28 -7.36
CA GLU A 55 -1.76 4.26 -8.21
C GLU A 55 -0.52 4.72 -7.42
N ILE A 56 -0.65 5.82 -6.66
CA ILE A 56 0.40 6.33 -5.78
C ILE A 56 0.77 5.28 -4.73
N LEU A 57 -0.23 4.70 -4.06
CA LEU A 57 -0.02 3.66 -3.05
C LEU A 57 0.68 2.44 -3.65
N SER A 58 0.17 1.91 -4.76
CA SER A 58 0.71 0.73 -5.43
C SER A 58 2.16 0.95 -5.89
N THR A 59 2.46 2.12 -6.45
CA THR A 59 3.82 2.49 -6.85
C THR A 59 4.76 2.57 -5.65
N ASN A 60 4.36 3.26 -4.57
CA ASN A 60 5.17 3.36 -3.36
C ASN A 60 5.33 2.00 -2.67
N LEU A 61 4.31 1.15 -2.74
CA LEU A 61 4.30 -0.20 -2.20
C LEU A 61 5.28 -1.08 -2.99
N TYR A 62 5.20 -1.07 -4.31
CA TYR A 62 6.13 -1.76 -5.19
C TYR A 62 7.58 -1.34 -4.94
N VAL A 63 7.84 -0.04 -4.79
CA VAL A 63 9.19 0.46 -4.50
C VAL A 63 9.70 0.02 -3.13
N ASP A 64 8.89 0.09 -2.07
CA ASP A 64 9.30 -0.34 -0.72
C ASP A 64 9.50 -1.87 -0.66
N LEU A 65 8.71 -2.65 -1.43
CA LEU A 65 8.76 -4.12 -1.48
C LEU A 65 9.80 -4.70 -2.46
N SER A 66 10.17 -3.96 -3.50
CA SER A 66 11.14 -4.40 -4.52
C SER A 66 12.59 -4.10 -4.15
N TYR A 67 12.84 -3.34 -3.08
CA TYR A 67 14.18 -2.94 -2.66
C TYR A 67 14.84 -3.92 -1.67
N VAL A 68 14.48 -5.22 -1.74
CA VAL A 68 14.97 -6.30 -0.87
C VAL A 68 15.62 -7.42 -1.67
#